data_AF-A0A7Y1UWA0-F1
#
_entry.id   AF-A0A7Y1UWA0-F1
#
_cell.length_a   1.000
_cell.length_b   1.000
_cell.length_c   1.000
_cell.angle_alpha   90.00
_cell.angle_beta   90.00
_cell.angle_gamma   90.00
#
_symmetry.space_group_name_H-M   'P 1'
#
loop_
_entity.id
_entity.type
_entity.pdbx_description
1 polymer ?
#
loop_
_entity_poly.entity_id
_entity_poly.type
_entity_poly.pdbx_seq_one_letter_code
_entity_poly.pdbx_strand_id
1 'polypeptide(L)'
;MALKQIKTARRMAAATPENRNRYADFLRALAILAVVVGHWLMAAVWIDADGTHTKNVLGLVSEVQWLTWALQVMPIFFFVGGFSNWISYTRTKNAYGVWLRGRLRRLVTPTIPLIAIWGGLGLLGPAMGIPADLARTGSQTALIPLWFLAVYVLQVAATPLSVSVWRRFGLRAVGYLAVGAFVTDAVRAGTTTGVGFANYLFVWGAIYLVGHGWATGVFANARRGTVLAIGAGFVLIGMTIFGPY
;
A
#
# COMPACT_ATOMS: atom_id res chain seq x y z
N MET A 1 30.86 20.33 12.50
CA MET A 1 30.12 19.08 12.80
C MET A 1 29.65 18.33 11.53
N ALA A 2 29.01 19.01 10.57
CA ALA A 2 28.51 18.42 9.31
C ALA A 2 29.58 17.71 8.44
N LEU A 3 30.77 18.29 8.28
CA LEU A 3 31.87 17.69 7.50
C LEU A 3 32.35 16.33 8.04
N LYS A 4 32.27 16.14 9.37
CA LYS A 4 32.64 14.88 10.03
C LYS A 4 31.59 13.81 9.73
N GLN A 5 30.31 14.18 9.74
CA GLN A 5 29.21 13.28 9.35
C GLN A 5 29.26 12.89 7.87
N ILE A 6 29.59 13.81 6.96
CA ILE A 6 29.76 13.51 5.53
C ILE A 6 30.92 12.50 5.32
N LYS A 7 32.05 12.69 6.01
CA LYS A 7 33.19 11.75 5.94
C LYS A 7 32.85 10.38 6.52
N THR A 8 32.14 10.32 7.65
CA THR A 8 31.69 9.07 8.26
C THR A 8 30.70 8.33 7.37
N ALA A 9 29.72 9.05 6.81
CA ALA A 9 28.77 8.51 5.84
C ALA A 9 29.47 7.96 4.60
N ARG A 10 30.51 8.65 4.09
CA ARG A 10 31.33 8.22 2.95
C ARG A 10 32.22 7.00 3.24
N ARG A 11 32.64 6.81 4.49
CA ARG A 11 33.38 5.61 4.95
C ARG A 11 32.47 4.40 5.11
N MET A 12 31.31 4.56 5.74
CA MET A 12 30.31 3.49 5.87
C MET A 12 29.77 3.05 4.50
N ALA A 13 29.60 4.03 3.61
CA ALA A 13 29.29 3.86 2.19
C ALA A 13 30.30 2.99 1.41
N ALA A 14 31.60 3.11 1.72
CA ALA A 14 32.67 2.37 1.07
C ALA A 14 32.87 0.97 1.68
N ALA A 15 32.41 0.75 2.92
CA ALA A 15 32.57 -0.51 3.65
C ALA A 15 31.44 -1.55 3.40
N THR A 16 30.53 -1.29 2.46
CA THR A 16 29.38 -2.17 2.19
C THR A 16 29.55 -2.87 0.83
N PRO A 17 29.32 -4.20 0.72
CA PRO A 17 29.61 -4.99 -0.48
C PRO A 17 28.95 -4.47 -1.77
N GLU A 18 29.68 -4.54 -2.89
CA GLU A 18 29.33 -4.00 -4.21
C GLU A 18 28.02 -4.54 -4.82
N ASN A 19 27.45 -5.63 -4.28
CA ASN A 19 26.21 -6.22 -4.78
C ASN A 19 24.93 -5.44 -4.37
N ARG A 20 25.02 -4.47 -3.45
CA ARG A 20 23.87 -3.65 -3.03
C ARG A 20 23.81 -2.34 -3.79
N ASN A 21 22.75 -2.18 -4.59
CA ASN A 21 22.44 -0.89 -5.22
C ASN A 21 22.00 0.13 -4.16
N ARG A 22 22.95 0.95 -3.72
CA ARG A 22 22.78 1.96 -2.65
C ARG A 22 21.76 3.03 -3.00
N TYR A 23 21.67 3.40 -4.27
CA TYR A 23 20.69 4.36 -4.76
C TYR A 23 19.26 3.79 -4.64
N ALA A 24 19.07 2.51 -4.99
CA ALA A 24 17.79 1.83 -4.83
C ALA A 24 17.37 1.69 -3.35
N ASP A 25 18.33 1.46 -2.45
CA ASP A 25 18.05 1.40 -1.01
C ASP A 25 17.68 2.79 -0.44
N PHE A 26 18.35 3.87 -0.87
CA PHE A 26 17.99 5.25 -0.51
C PHE A 26 16.60 5.64 -1.01
N LEU A 27 16.31 5.40 -2.30
CA LEU A 27 14.99 5.67 -2.88
C LEU A 27 13.88 4.90 -2.16
N ARG A 28 14.14 3.65 -1.74
CA ARG A 28 13.18 2.88 -0.95
C ARG A 28 12.93 3.49 0.43
N ALA A 29 13.99 3.91 1.12
CA ALA A 29 13.87 4.58 2.41
C ALA A 29 13.10 5.90 2.29
N LEU A 30 13.41 6.70 1.27
CA LEU A 30 12.71 7.97 0.98
C LEU A 30 11.23 7.74 0.66
N ALA A 31 10.92 6.73 -0.15
CA ALA A 31 9.53 6.38 -0.48
C ALA A 31 8.74 5.93 0.76
N ILE A 32 9.34 5.12 1.63
CA ILE A 32 8.71 4.71 2.91
C ILE A 32 8.47 5.94 3.80
N LEU A 33 9.46 6.83 3.93
CA LEU A 33 9.33 8.08 4.69
C LEU A 33 8.21 8.96 4.15
N ALA A 34 8.15 9.16 2.83
CA ALA A 34 7.09 9.95 2.20
C ALA A 34 5.70 9.38 2.47
N VAL A 35 5.55 8.05 2.40
CA VAL A 35 4.27 7.38 2.72
C VAL A 35 3.90 7.56 4.19
N VAL A 36 4.85 7.37 5.11
CA VAL A 36 4.61 7.50 6.56
C VAL A 36 4.24 8.94 6.91
N VAL A 37 5.04 9.91 6.46
CA VAL A 37 4.80 11.34 6.68
C VAL A 37 3.48 11.77 6.04
N GLY A 38 3.18 11.31 4.83
CA GLY A 38 1.92 11.58 4.17
C GLY A 38 0.71 11.11 4.98
N HIS A 39 0.74 9.88 5.50
CA HIS A 39 -0.35 9.36 6.34
C HIS A 39 -0.51 10.14 7.65
N TRP A 40 0.61 10.55 8.27
CA TRP A 40 0.58 11.34 9.49
C TRP A 40 0.06 12.76 9.26
N LEU A 41 0.42 13.38 8.13
CA LEU A 41 -0.12 14.69 7.73
C LEU A 41 -1.62 14.64 7.42
N MET A 42 -2.14 13.50 6.96
CA MET A 42 -3.58 13.32 6.73
C MET A 42 -4.35 13.03 8.03
N ALA A 43 -3.69 12.56 9.08
CA ALA A 43 -4.34 12.22 10.34
C ALA A 43 -4.50 13.47 11.23
N ALA A 44 -5.72 14.02 11.29
CA ALA A 44 -6.07 15.06 12.26
C ALA A 44 -6.50 14.41 13.57
N VAL A 45 -5.70 14.58 14.63
CA VAL A 45 -6.05 14.17 15.99
C VAL A 45 -6.14 15.42 16.86
N TRP A 46 -7.26 15.60 17.56
CA TRP A 46 -7.40 16.66 18.57
C TRP A 46 -8.16 16.12 19.79
N ILE A 47 -7.99 16.80 20.91
CA ILE A 47 -8.61 16.47 22.19
C ILE A 47 -9.52 17.65 22.55
N ASP A 48 -10.77 17.37 22.89
CA ASP A 48 -11.72 18.36 23.40
C ASP A 48 -12.44 17.79 24.65
N ALA A 49 -13.36 18.57 25.25
CA ALA A 49 -14.13 18.19 26.44
C ALA A 49 -14.89 16.86 26.29
N ASP A 50 -15.24 16.48 25.06
CA ASP A 50 -15.96 15.24 24.73
C ASP A 50 -15.04 14.02 24.47
N GLY A 51 -13.72 14.21 24.49
CA GLY A 51 -12.73 13.13 24.33
C GLY A 51 -11.72 13.35 23.20
N THR A 52 -11.07 12.26 22.78
CA THR A 52 -10.07 12.29 21.68
C THR A 52 -10.76 11.98 20.35
N HIS A 53 -10.62 12.89 19.39
CA HIS A 53 -11.21 12.77 18.07
C HIS A 53 -10.15 12.51 16.99
N THR A 54 -10.51 11.76 15.96
CA THR A 54 -9.66 11.53 14.79
C THR A 54 -10.47 11.71 13.51
N LYS A 55 -10.03 12.61 12.63
CA LYS A 55 -10.57 12.78 11.27
C LYS A 55 -9.45 12.86 10.25
N ASN A 56 -9.78 12.68 8.98
CA ASN A 56 -8.84 12.95 7.89
C ASN A 56 -8.89 14.45 7.54
N VAL A 57 -7.73 15.12 7.52
CA VAL A 57 -7.61 16.56 7.18
C VAL A 57 -8.26 16.87 5.82
N LEU A 58 -8.18 15.96 4.85
CA LEU A 58 -8.77 16.17 3.52
C LEU A 58 -10.30 16.05 3.51
N GLY A 59 -10.89 15.47 4.55
CA GLY A 59 -12.33 15.53 4.79
C GLY A 59 -12.78 16.81 5.51
N LEU A 60 -11.84 17.61 6.01
CA LEU A 60 -12.09 18.85 6.77
C LEU A 60 -11.85 20.11 5.93
N VAL A 61 -10.92 20.05 4.97
CA VAL A 61 -10.53 21.19 4.14
C VAL A 61 -10.71 20.81 2.66
N SER A 62 -11.75 21.34 2.02
CA SER A 62 -12.09 21.05 0.62
C SER A 62 -11.02 21.53 -0.36
N GLU A 63 -10.32 22.63 -0.03
CA GLU A 63 -9.27 23.26 -0.85
C GLU A 63 -8.03 22.37 -1.05
N VAL A 64 -7.81 21.38 -0.18
CA VAL A 64 -6.70 20.41 -0.30
C VAL A 64 -7.16 19.06 -0.87
N GLN A 65 -8.45 18.88 -1.19
CA GLN A 65 -8.94 17.61 -1.74
C GLN A 65 -8.33 17.27 -3.10
N TRP A 66 -8.00 18.26 -3.93
CA TRP A 66 -7.34 17.98 -5.21
C TRP A 66 -5.97 17.29 -5.03
N LEU A 67 -5.31 17.47 -3.88
CA LEU A 67 -4.07 16.75 -3.57
C LEU A 67 -4.28 15.24 -3.47
N THR A 68 -5.50 14.73 -3.18
CA THR A 68 -5.74 13.28 -3.21
C THR A 68 -5.44 12.69 -4.58
N TRP A 69 -5.73 13.43 -5.66
CA TRP A 69 -5.52 12.97 -7.02
C TRP A 69 -4.02 12.86 -7.34
N ALA A 70 -3.23 13.84 -6.91
CA ALA A 70 -1.78 13.85 -7.12
C ALA A 70 -1.04 12.87 -6.19
N LEU A 71 -1.54 12.67 -4.97
CA LEU A 71 -0.89 11.88 -3.92
C LEU A 71 -1.43 10.45 -3.80
N GLN A 72 -2.04 9.89 -4.85
CA GLN A 72 -2.45 8.47 -4.88
C GLN A 72 -1.25 7.53 -5.02
N VAL A 73 -0.51 7.33 -3.91
CA VAL A 73 0.65 6.43 -3.88
C VAL A 73 0.23 4.95 -3.93
N MET A 74 -0.97 4.64 -3.42
CA MET A 74 -1.44 3.27 -3.24
C MET A 74 -1.60 2.47 -4.55
N PRO A 75 -2.30 2.97 -5.60
CA PRO A 75 -2.39 2.28 -6.89
C PRO A 75 -1.02 1.97 -7.49
N ILE A 76 -0.09 2.93 -7.42
CA ILE A 76 1.27 2.78 -7.93
C ILE A 76 1.99 1.65 -7.19
N PHE A 77 1.85 1.58 -5.86
CA PHE A 77 2.46 0.55 -5.05
C PHE A 77 1.98 -0.86 -5.42
N PHE A 78 0.67 -1.06 -5.57
CA PHE A 78 0.12 -2.36 -5.99
C PHE A 78 0.47 -2.71 -7.43
N PHE A 79 0.46 -1.75 -8.35
CA PHE A 79 0.84 -1.95 -9.75
C PHE A 79 2.32 -2.38 -9.89
N VAL A 80 3.23 -1.62 -9.29
CA VAL A 80 4.68 -1.95 -9.27
C VAL A 80 4.92 -3.25 -8.51
N GLY A 81 4.16 -3.48 -7.45
CA GLY A 81 4.17 -4.74 -6.70
C GLY A 81 3.81 -5.94 -7.56
N GLY A 82 2.74 -5.86 -8.35
CA GLY A 82 2.34 -6.90 -9.31
C GLY A 82 3.46 -7.22 -10.28
N PHE A 83 3.98 -6.19 -10.95
CA PHE A 83 5.11 -6.31 -11.88
C PHE A 83 6.34 -6.97 -11.24
N SER A 84 6.76 -6.47 -10.07
CA SER A 84 7.95 -6.96 -9.35
C SER A 84 7.78 -8.41 -8.90
N ASN A 85 6.61 -8.76 -8.35
CA ASN A 85 6.33 -10.12 -7.88
C ASN A 85 6.19 -11.09 -9.04
N TRP A 86 5.62 -10.69 -10.17
CA TRP A 86 5.61 -11.50 -11.39
C TRP A 86 7.03 -11.88 -11.82
N ILE A 87 7.90 -10.88 -12.02
CA ILE A 87 9.28 -11.13 -12.47
C ILE A 87 10.03 -11.98 -11.44
N SER A 88 9.89 -11.65 -10.16
CA SER A 88 10.59 -12.36 -9.09
C SER A 88 10.13 -13.81 -8.98
N TYR A 89 8.82 -14.08 -9.05
CA TYR A 89 8.26 -15.41 -8.93
C TYR A 89 8.53 -16.27 -10.17
N THR A 90 8.35 -15.71 -11.37
CA THR A 90 8.54 -16.46 -12.63
C THR A 90 10.00 -16.81 -12.92
N ARG A 91 10.96 -16.08 -12.34
CA ARG A 91 12.40 -16.34 -12.49
C ARG A 91 13.02 -17.08 -11.30
N THR A 92 12.27 -17.31 -10.21
CA THR A 92 12.84 -17.96 -9.03
C THR A 92 13.02 -19.46 -9.28
N LYS A 93 14.15 -20.00 -8.81
CA LYS A 93 14.40 -21.44 -8.73
C LYS A 93 14.15 -22.01 -7.32
N ASN A 94 13.81 -21.15 -6.37
CA ASN A 94 13.59 -21.53 -4.98
C ASN A 94 12.18 -22.11 -4.80
N ALA A 95 12.02 -22.99 -3.81
CA ALA A 95 10.69 -23.40 -3.35
C ALA A 95 9.86 -22.17 -2.93
N TYR A 96 8.54 -22.22 -3.17
CA TYR A 96 7.63 -21.10 -2.90
C TYR A 96 7.74 -20.55 -1.47
N GLY A 97 7.81 -21.42 -0.46
CA GLY A 97 7.94 -21.00 0.94
C GLY A 97 9.23 -20.21 1.23
N VAL A 98 10.34 -20.55 0.56
CA VAL A 98 11.62 -19.83 0.70
C VAL A 98 11.54 -18.47 0.01
N TRP A 99 10.96 -18.44 -1.20
CA TRP A 99 10.72 -17.20 -1.94
C TRP A 99 9.82 -16.25 -1.14
N LEU A 100 8.69 -16.75 -0.64
CA LEU A 100 7.72 -15.97 0.12
C LEU A 100 8.34 -15.41 1.40
N ARG A 101 9.03 -16.25 2.18
CA ARG A 101 9.69 -15.83 3.42
C ARG A 101 10.70 -14.70 3.17
N GLY A 102 11.48 -14.80 2.09
CA GLY A 102 12.42 -13.76 1.69
C GLY A 102 11.74 -12.42 1.37
N ARG A 103 10.60 -12.45 0.67
CA ARG A 103 9.83 -11.25 0.34
C ARG A 103 9.16 -10.66 1.58
N LEU A 104 8.45 -11.48 2.35
CA LEU A 104 7.74 -11.04 3.55
C LEU A 104 8.69 -10.49 4.61
N ARG A 105 9.85 -11.12 4.84
CA ARG A 105 10.85 -10.60 5.78
C ARG A 105 11.29 -9.18 5.41
N ARG A 106 11.65 -8.94 4.14
CA ARG A 106 12.09 -7.61 3.69
C ARG A 106 10.98 -6.56 3.79
N LEU A 107 9.74 -6.99 3.65
CA LEU A 107 8.56 -6.13 3.65
C LEU A 107 8.08 -5.79 5.07
N VAL A 108 8.06 -6.78 5.97
CA VAL A 108 7.52 -6.65 7.34
C VAL A 108 8.58 -6.21 8.34
N THR A 109 9.85 -6.57 8.17
CA THR A 109 10.90 -6.17 9.13
C THR A 109 10.96 -4.65 9.41
N PRO A 110 10.83 -3.76 8.41
CA PRO A 110 10.83 -2.31 8.65
C PRO A 110 9.67 -1.82 9.54
N THR A 111 8.56 -2.56 9.62
CA THR A 111 7.38 -2.14 10.39
C THR A 111 7.37 -2.66 11.83
N ILE A 112 8.26 -3.60 12.18
CA ILE A 112 8.33 -4.18 13.52
C ILE A 112 8.55 -3.11 14.60
N PRO A 113 9.49 -2.15 14.47
CA PRO A 113 9.68 -1.12 15.50
C PRO A 113 8.43 -0.26 15.70
N LEU A 114 7.75 0.11 14.60
CA LEU A 114 6.52 0.89 14.66
C LEU A 114 5.41 0.14 15.42
N ILE A 115 5.21 -1.15 15.09
CA ILE A 115 4.24 -2.02 15.76
C ILE A 115 4.58 -2.19 17.23
N ALA A 116 5.86 -2.43 17.55
CA ALA A 116 6.30 -2.64 18.92
C ALA A 116 6.11 -1.38 19.79
N ILE A 117 6.49 -0.22 19.26
CA ILE A 117 6.37 1.06 19.98
C ILE A 117 4.90 1.42 20.19
N TRP A 118 4.10 1.50 19.13
CA TRP A 118 2.71 1.95 19.25
C TRP A 118 1.78 0.88 19.83
N GLY A 119 2.02 -0.40 19.54
CA GLY A 119 1.31 -1.50 20.20
C GLY A 119 1.63 -1.57 21.68
N GLY A 120 2.91 -1.38 22.06
CA GLY A 120 3.34 -1.29 23.45
C GLY A 120 2.74 -0.08 24.17
N LEU A 121 2.75 1.10 23.55
CA LEU A 121 2.10 2.31 24.10
C LEU A 121 0.60 2.13 24.29
N GLY A 122 -0.08 1.49 23.33
CA GLY A 122 -1.52 1.22 23.45
C GLY A 122 -1.86 0.25 24.57
N LEU A 123 -1.00 -0.75 24.81
CA LEU A 123 -1.20 -1.79 25.82
C LEU A 123 -0.75 -1.36 27.23
N LEU A 124 0.42 -0.72 27.33
CA LEU A 124 1.09 -0.40 28.59
C LEU A 124 0.98 1.07 28.99
N GLY A 125 0.62 1.96 28.06
CA GLY A 125 0.44 3.39 28.32
C GLY A 125 -0.49 3.69 29.50
N PRO A 126 -1.66 3.02 29.63
CA PRO A 126 -2.54 3.21 30.78
C PRO A 126 -1.87 2.93 32.13
N ALA A 127 -1.02 1.89 32.19
CA ALA A 127 -0.26 1.54 33.39
C ALA A 127 0.87 2.55 33.70
N MET A 128 1.24 3.39 32.73
CA MET A 128 2.24 4.45 32.85
C MET A 128 1.61 5.84 33.10
N GLY A 129 0.30 5.91 33.32
CA GLY A 129 -0.43 7.16 33.59
C GLY A 129 -0.90 7.92 32.34
N ILE A 130 -0.79 7.34 31.14
CA ILE A 130 -1.37 7.91 29.92
C ILE A 130 -2.87 7.61 29.91
N PRO A 131 -3.76 8.60 29.64
CA PRO A 131 -5.19 8.34 29.50
C PRO A 131 -5.46 7.22 28.48
N ALA A 132 -6.26 6.22 28.86
CA ALA A 132 -6.47 5.02 28.05
C ALA A 132 -7.02 5.33 26.65
N ASP A 133 -7.91 6.31 26.55
CA ASP A 133 -8.48 6.73 25.27
C ASP A 133 -7.44 7.40 24.38
N LEU A 134 -6.52 8.17 24.95
CA LEU A 134 -5.42 8.80 24.22
C LEU A 134 -4.41 7.76 23.73
N ALA A 135 -4.03 6.81 24.60
CA ALA A 135 -3.14 5.72 24.24
C ALA A 135 -3.73 4.85 23.12
N ARG A 136 -5.02 4.51 23.23
CA ARG A 136 -5.74 3.74 22.21
C ARG A 136 -5.84 4.49 20.89
N THR A 137 -6.29 5.74 20.92
CA THR A 137 -6.54 6.53 19.70
C THR A 137 -5.24 6.89 19.00
N GLY A 138 -4.21 7.28 19.75
CA GLY A 138 -2.87 7.55 19.22
C GLY A 138 -2.28 6.31 18.55
N SER A 139 -2.33 5.16 19.21
CA SER A 139 -1.84 3.89 18.64
C SER A 139 -2.65 3.42 17.44
N GLN A 140 -3.98 3.51 17.47
CA GLN A 140 -4.82 3.16 16.32
C GLN A 140 -4.47 4.02 15.11
N THR A 141 -4.36 5.34 15.31
CA THR A 141 -4.05 6.31 14.26
C THR A 141 -2.66 6.07 13.66
N ALA A 142 -1.65 5.86 14.52
CA ALA A 142 -0.28 5.59 14.09
C ALA A 142 -0.16 4.28 13.28
N LEU A 143 -1.02 3.29 13.57
CA LEU A 143 -1.02 1.98 12.92
C LEU A 143 -1.96 1.90 11.71
N ILE A 144 -2.71 2.96 11.38
CA ILE A 144 -3.54 3.03 10.16
C ILE A 144 -2.76 2.54 8.92
N PRO A 145 -1.52 3.00 8.63
CA PRO A 145 -0.81 2.57 7.42
C PRO A 145 -0.56 1.06 7.34
N LEU A 146 -0.69 0.29 8.42
CA LEU A 146 -0.48 -1.16 8.37
C LEU A 146 -1.59 -1.92 7.63
N TRP A 147 -2.77 -1.32 7.43
CA TRP A 147 -3.86 -1.99 6.70
C TRP A 147 -3.43 -2.29 5.25
N PHE A 148 -2.80 -1.35 4.56
CA PHE A 148 -2.39 -1.58 3.17
C PHE A 148 -1.27 -2.63 3.09
N LEU A 149 -0.38 -2.63 4.07
CA LEU A 149 0.68 -3.62 4.18
C LEU A 149 0.08 -5.02 4.35
N ALA A 150 -0.94 -5.16 5.20
CA ALA A 150 -1.63 -6.44 5.38
C ALA A 150 -2.24 -6.94 4.05
N VAL A 151 -2.97 -6.08 3.34
CA VAL A 151 -3.52 -6.40 2.00
C VAL A 151 -2.43 -6.77 1.02
N TYR A 152 -1.32 -6.03 1.00
CA TYR A 152 -0.20 -6.30 0.11
C TYR A 152 0.52 -7.61 0.44
N VAL A 153 0.67 -7.96 1.73
CA VAL A 153 1.20 -9.26 2.17
C VAL A 153 0.32 -10.40 1.64
N LEU A 154 -1.00 -10.25 1.73
CA LEU A 154 -1.94 -11.23 1.18
C LEU A 154 -1.78 -11.38 -0.34
N GLN A 155 -1.60 -10.28 -1.08
CA GLN A 155 -1.37 -10.32 -2.52
C GLN A 155 -0.02 -10.96 -2.90
N VAL A 156 1.03 -10.67 -2.14
CA VAL A 156 2.36 -11.30 -2.34
C VAL A 156 2.24 -12.81 -2.09
N ALA A 157 1.54 -13.23 -1.03
CA ALA A 157 1.25 -14.65 -0.79
C ALA A 157 0.35 -15.25 -1.90
N ALA A 158 -0.59 -14.50 -2.44
CA ALA A 158 -1.42 -14.93 -3.56
C ALA A 158 -0.70 -14.87 -4.92
N THR A 159 0.60 -14.55 -4.98
CA THR A 159 1.33 -14.41 -6.25
C THR A 159 1.21 -15.65 -7.16
N PRO A 160 1.41 -16.90 -6.70
CA PRO A 160 1.27 -18.09 -7.55
C PRO A 160 -0.12 -18.20 -8.19
N LEU A 161 -1.16 -17.91 -7.41
CA LEU A 161 -2.54 -17.91 -7.87
C LEU A 161 -2.76 -16.79 -8.90
N SER A 162 -2.33 -15.57 -8.58
CA SER A 162 -2.47 -14.42 -9.49
C SER A 162 -1.73 -14.63 -10.82
N VAL A 163 -0.58 -15.30 -10.80
CA VAL A 163 0.19 -15.66 -11.99
C VAL A 163 -0.58 -16.69 -12.82
N SER A 164 -1.15 -17.70 -12.18
CA SER A 164 -1.95 -18.74 -12.83
C SER A 164 -3.21 -18.15 -13.46
N VAL A 165 -3.92 -17.29 -12.72
CA VAL A 165 -5.11 -16.55 -13.19
C VAL A 165 -4.75 -15.67 -14.37
N TRP A 166 -3.66 -14.91 -14.30
CA TRP A 166 -3.20 -14.05 -15.39
C TRP A 166 -2.84 -14.85 -16.65
N ARG A 167 -2.14 -15.99 -16.51
CA ARG A 167 -1.82 -16.86 -17.66
C ARG A 167 -3.07 -17.41 -18.34
N ARG A 168 -4.12 -17.70 -17.58
CA ARG A 168 -5.37 -18.28 -18.10
C ARG A 168 -6.32 -17.24 -18.70
N PHE A 169 -6.44 -16.07 -18.08
CA PHE A 169 -7.49 -15.09 -18.41
C PHE A 169 -6.95 -13.74 -18.89
N GLY A 170 -5.67 -13.43 -18.68
CA GLY A 170 -5.05 -12.16 -19.04
C GLY A 170 -5.83 -10.97 -18.49
N LEU A 171 -6.05 -9.96 -19.35
CA LEU A 171 -6.82 -8.76 -19.00
C LEU A 171 -8.26 -9.04 -18.53
N ARG A 172 -8.88 -10.17 -18.91
CA ARG A 172 -10.24 -10.50 -18.45
C ARG A 172 -10.29 -10.69 -16.94
N ALA A 173 -9.21 -11.15 -16.31
CA ALA A 173 -9.13 -11.28 -14.86
C ALA A 173 -9.22 -9.92 -14.14
N VAL A 174 -8.73 -8.85 -14.74
CA VAL A 174 -8.89 -7.48 -14.21
C VAL A 174 -10.38 -7.12 -14.20
N GLY A 175 -11.10 -7.44 -15.28
CA GLY A 175 -12.55 -7.25 -15.36
C GLY A 175 -13.31 -8.06 -14.30
N TYR A 176 -12.96 -9.32 -14.08
CA TYR A 176 -13.60 -10.15 -13.04
C TYR A 176 -13.39 -9.59 -11.63
N LEU A 177 -12.19 -9.10 -11.33
CA LEU A 177 -11.93 -8.45 -10.04
C LEU A 177 -12.67 -7.11 -9.91
N ALA A 178 -12.77 -6.33 -10.98
CA ALA A 178 -13.55 -5.09 -10.99
C ALA A 178 -15.05 -5.35 -10.75
N VAL A 179 -15.60 -6.39 -11.38
CA VAL A 179 -16.98 -6.84 -11.12
C VAL A 179 -17.13 -7.30 -9.67
N GLY A 180 -16.17 -8.08 -9.14
CA GLY A 180 -16.16 -8.49 -7.75
C GLY A 180 -16.19 -7.31 -6.77
N ALA A 181 -15.39 -6.27 -7.04
CA ALA A 181 -15.38 -5.03 -6.26
C ALA A 181 -16.76 -4.34 -6.26
N PHE A 182 -17.36 -4.19 -7.45
CA PHE A 182 -18.69 -3.61 -7.59
C PHE A 182 -19.76 -4.42 -6.83
N VAL A 183 -19.73 -5.75 -6.92
CA VAL A 183 -20.66 -6.61 -6.17
C VAL A 183 -20.44 -6.44 -4.66
N THR A 184 -19.19 -6.40 -4.19
CA THR A 184 -18.94 -6.19 -2.76
C THR A 184 -19.45 -4.85 -2.26
N ASP A 185 -19.34 -3.79 -3.05
CA ASP A 185 -19.87 -2.47 -2.68
C ASP A 185 -21.40 -2.42 -2.71
N ALA A 186 -22.03 -3.06 -3.70
CA ALA A 186 -23.49 -3.21 -3.75
C ALA A 186 -24.04 -4.00 -2.56
N VAL A 187 -23.36 -5.08 -2.15
CA VAL A 187 -23.74 -5.88 -0.96
C VAL A 187 -23.49 -5.10 0.32
N ARG A 188 -22.42 -4.30 0.38
CA ARG A 188 -22.11 -3.44 1.53
C ARG A 188 -23.20 -2.39 1.78
N ALA A 189 -23.88 -1.92 0.74
CA ALA A 189 -25.00 -1.00 0.88
C ALA A 189 -26.20 -1.60 1.65
N GLY A 190 -26.25 -2.92 1.87
CA GLY A 190 -27.34 -3.61 2.58
C GLY A 190 -26.94 -4.51 3.77
N THR A 191 -25.66 -4.62 4.15
CA THR A 191 -25.19 -5.54 5.22
C THR A 191 -24.01 -4.99 6.05
N THR A 192 -23.62 -5.68 7.13
CA THR A 192 -22.60 -5.26 8.11
C THR A 192 -21.15 -5.19 7.58
N THR A 193 -20.33 -4.45 8.33
CA THR A 193 -18.97 -3.93 8.06
C THR A 193 -17.89 -4.89 7.58
N GLY A 194 -18.06 -6.22 7.69
CA GLY A 194 -17.02 -7.20 7.34
C GLY A 194 -16.76 -7.36 5.83
N VAL A 195 -17.80 -7.22 5.00
CA VAL A 195 -17.71 -7.41 3.53
C VAL A 195 -16.87 -6.31 2.88
N GLY A 196 -16.83 -5.12 3.49
CA GLY A 196 -16.03 -3.99 3.00
C GLY A 196 -14.52 -4.29 2.94
N PHE A 197 -14.02 -5.17 3.82
CA PHE A 197 -12.60 -5.55 3.78
C PHE A 197 -12.24 -6.43 2.58
N ALA A 198 -13.20 -7.23 2.09
CA ALA A 198 -13.00 -8.05 0.90
C ALA A 198 -12.85 -7.18 -0.37
N ASN A 199 -13.52 -6.02 -0.41
CA ASN A 199 -13.41 -5.09 -1.53
C ASN A 199 -11.95 -4.64 -1.78
N TYR A 200 -11.16 -4.46 -0.72
CA TYR A 200 -9.74 -4.14 -0.86
C TYR A 200 -8.98 -5.20 -1.67
N LEU A 201 -9.27 -6.49 -1.48
CA LEU A 201 -8.60 -7.54 -2.25
C LEU A 201 -8.99 -7.51 -3.72
N PHE A 202 -10.23 -7.14 -4.05
CA PHE A 202 -10.70 -7.02 -5.42
C PHE A 202 -10.11 -5.79 -6.13
N VAL A 203 -10.25 -4.60 -5.55
CA VAL A 203 -9.76 -3.34 -6.14
C VAL A 203 -8.24 -3.37 -6.29
N TRP A 204 -7.52 -3.66 -5.20
CA TRP A 204 -6.07 -3.70 -5.25
C TRP A 204 -5.57 -4.92 -6.05
N GLY A 205 -6.32 -6.02 -6.05
CA GLY A 205 -6.03 -7.20 -6.88
C GLY A 205 -6.10 -6.89 -8.37
N ALA A 206 -7.11 -6.12 -8.80
CA ALA A 206 -7.23 -5.67 -10.18
C ALA A 206 -6.00 -4.87 -10.61
N ILE A 207 -5.59 -3.89 -9.80
CA ILE A 207 -4.41 -3.06 -10.06
C ILE A 207 -3.12 -3.90 -10.05
N TYR A 208 -3.02 -4.86 -9.14
CA TYR A 208 -1.90 -5.80 -9.06
C TYR A 208 -1.78 -6.66 -10.34
N LEU A 209 -2.91 -7.14 -10.89
CA LEU A 209 -2.93 -7.86 -12.15
C LEU A 209 -2.56 -6.99 -13.35
N VAL A 210 -2.92 -5.69 -13.34
CA VAL A 210 -2.43 -4.74 -14.37
C VAL A 210 -0.89 -4.68 -14.36
N GLY A 211 -0.27 -4.79 -13.18
CA GLY A 211 1.19 -4.95 -13.03
C GLY A 211 1.75 -6.19 -13.73
N HIS A 212 1.05 -7.34 -13.65
CA HIS A 212 1.40 -8.55 -14.42
C HIS A 212 1.28 -8.31 -15.93
N GLY A 213 0.28 -7.53 -16.35
CA GLY A 213 0.12 -7.09 -17.73
C GLY A 213 1.33 -6.31 -18.24
N TRP A 214 1.89 -5.42 -17.42
CA TRP A 214 3.12 -4.74 -17.78
C TRP A 214 4.30 -5.71 -17.89
N ALA A 215 4.44 -6.63 -16.95
CA ALA A 215 5.53 -7.60 -16.93
C ALA A 215 5.47 -8.60 -18.11
N THR A 216 4.29 -8.81 -18.67
CA THR A 216 4.05 -9.68 -19.83
C THR A 216 4.02 -8.92 -21.16
N GLY A 217 4.26 -7.60 -21.17
CA GLY A 217 4.35 -6.80 -22.38
C GLY A 217 3.01 -6.39 -22.99
N VAL A 218 1.89 -6.47 -22.26
CA VAL A 218 0.57 -6.02 -22.75
C VAL A 218 0.57 -4.56 -23.20
N PHE A 219 1.37 -3.73 -22.54
CA PHE A 219 1.52 -2.30 -22.83
C PHE A 219 2.72 -1.98 -23.72
N ALA A 220 3.40 -2.97 -24.29
CA ALA A 220 4.55 -2.73 -25.17
C ALA A 220 4.16 -1.95 -26.45
N ASN A 221 2.91 -2.09 -26.89
CA ASN A 221 2.34 -1.27 -27.94
C ASN A 221 1.75 0.01 -27.34
N ALA A 222 2.36 1.16 -27.68
CA ALA A 222 1.95 2.47 -27.18
C ALA A 222 0.47 2.77 -27.45
N ARG A 223 -0.05 2.48 -28.65
CA ARG A 223 -1.46 2.71 -29.00
C ARG A 223 -2.39 1.90 -28.11
N ARG A 224 -2.08 0.62 -27.88
CA ARG A 224 -2.89 -0.24 -27.00
C ARG A 224 -2.83 0.24 -25.55
N GLY A 225 -1.65 0.65 -25.08
CA GLY A 225 -1.46 1.25 -23.76
C GLY A 225 -2.30 2.51 -23.58
N THR A 226 -2.26 3.44 -24.54
CA THR A 226 -3.03 4.69 -24.52
C THR A 226 -4.53 4.41 -24.52
N VAL A 227 -5.04 3.50 -25.36
CA VAL A 227 -6.47 3.16 -25.39
C VAL A 227 -6.94 2.59 -24.05
N LEU A 228 -6.14 1.69 -23.44
CA LEU A 228 -6.47 1.13 -22.13
C LEU A 228 -6.40 2.18 -21.01
N ALA A 229 -5.42 3.09 -21.07
CA ALA A 229 -5.30 4.18 -20.11
C ALA A 229 -6.48 5.17 -20.21
N ILE A 230 -6.87 5.56 -21.42
CA ILE A 230 -8.03 6.41 -21.68
C ILE A 230 -9.31 5.72 -21.21
N GLY A 231 -9.50 4.44 -21.56
CA GLY A 231 -10.66 3.67 -21.12
C GLY A 231 -10.75 3.56 -19.59
N ALA A 232 -9.63 3.29 -18.92
CA ALA A 232 -9.56 3.27 -17.46
C ALA A 232 -9.87 4.66 -16.85
N GLY A 233 -9.40 5.74 -17.49
CA GLY A 233 -9.73 7.12 -17.11
C GLY A 233 -11.22 7.40 -17.19
N PHE A 234 -11.88 7.04 -18.28
CA PHE A 234 -13.34 7.19 -18.41
C PHE A 234 -14.11 6.38 -17.37
N VAL A 235 -13.69 5.14 -17.09
CA VAL A 235 -14.30 4.33 -16.03
C VAL A 235 -14.13 4.99 -14.67
N LEU A 236 -12.93 5.49 -14.34
CA LEU A 236 -12.67 6.19 -13.08
C LEU A 236 -13.54 7.45 -12.92
N ILE A 237 -13.66 8.24 -13.98
CA ILE A 237 -14.52 9.44 -14.01
C ILE A 237 -16.00 9.04 -13.85
N GLY A 238 -16.44 8.00 -14.56
CA GLY A 238 -17.80 7.48 -14.44
C GLY A 238 -18.12 7.01 -13.02
N MET A 239 -17.18 6.29 -12.38
CA MET A 239 -17.33 5.84 -11.00
C MET A 239 -17.34 6.99 -9.99
N THR A 240 -16.68 8.11 -10.26
CA THR A 240 -16.69 9.28 -9.37
C THR A 240 -17.95 10.15 -9.55
N ILE A 241 -18.55 10.17 -10.74
CA ILE A 241 -19.77 10.95 -10.99
C ILE A 241 -21.03 10.17 -10.61
N PHE A 242 -21.07 8.87 -10.90
CA PHE A 242 -22.28 8.05 -10.77
C PHE A 242 -22.17 6.95 -9.70
N GLY A 243 -20.99 6.74 -9.12
CA GLY A 243 -20.81 5.75 -8.07
C GLY A 243 -21.44 6.19 -6.73
N PRO A 244 -21.73 5.24 -5.83
CA PRO A 244 -22.34 5.52 -4.53
C PRO A 244 -21.38 6.15 -3.50
N TYR A 245 -20.32 6.85 -3.94
CA TYR A 245 -19.20 7.30 -3.12
C TYR A 245 -19.11 8.82 -3.02
#